data_AF-W1YI07-F1
#
_entry.id   AF-W1YI07-F1
#
_cell.length_a   1.000
_cell.length_b   1.000
_cell.length_c   1.000
_cell.angle_alpha   90.00
_cell.angle_beta   90.00
_cell.angle_gamma   90.00
#
_symmetry.space_group_name_H-M   'P 1'
#
loop_
_entity.id
_entity.type
_entity.pdbx_description
1 polymer ?
#
loop_
_entity_poly.entity_id
_entity_poly.type
_entity_poly.pdbx_seq_one_letter_code
_entity_poly.pdbx_strand_id
1 'polypeptide(L)' 'PEILPPLAKEVRPDAIICTGRSDYPNQVNNVLCFPFIFRGALDVGATAINEEMKLAAVRAIAELAHAEQSEVVA' A
#
# COMPACT_ATOMS: atom_id res chain seq x y z
N PRO A 1 14.06 -6.80 4.50
CA PRO A 1 12.98 -7.58 5.13
C PRO A 1 13.60 -8.52 6.15
N GLU A 2 12.84 -8.89 7.16
CA GLU A 2 13.21 -9.77 8.26
C GLU A 2 13.49 -11.20 7.78
N ILE A 3 12.85 -11.62 6.69
CA ILE A 3 13.11 -12.85 5.94
C ILE A 3 13.09 -12.55 4.43
N LEU A 4 13.95 -13.22 3.65
CA LEU A 4 13.92 -13.08 2.20
C LEU A 4 12.74 -13.87 1.61
N PRO A 5 12.01 -13.34 0.60
CA PRO A 5 10.86 -14.02 0.02
C PRO A 5 11.12 -15.46 -0.46
N PRO A 6 12.26 -15.79 -1.10
CA PRO A 6 12.55 -17.18 -1.50
C PRO A 6 12.62 -18.13 -0.29
N LEU A 7 13.31 -17.74 0.78
CA LEU A 7 13.44 -18.55 2.00
C LEU A 7 12.08 -18.76 2.70
N ALA A 8 11.23 -17.74 2.71
CA ALA A 8 9.88 -17.87 3.25
C ALA A 8 9.01 -18.83 2.41
N LYS A 9 9.16 -18.82 1.08
CA LYS A 9 8.45 -19.72 0.16
C LYS A 9 8.91 -21.17 0.25
N GLU A 10 10.18 -21.42 0.54
CA GLU A 10 10.70 -22.77 0.76
C GLU A 10 9.97 -23.47 1.92
N VAL A 11 9.71 -22.75 3.01
CA VAL A 11 9.01 -23.29 4.18
C VAL A 11 7.49 -23.29 3.98
N ARG A 12 6.95 -22.26 3.34
CA ARG A 12 5.50 -22.07 3.20
C ARG A 12 5.16 -21.60 1.77
N PRO A 13 5.01 -22.52 0.81
CA PRO A 13 4.81 -22.19 -0.61
C PRO A 13 3.57 -21.34 -0.89
N ASP A 14 2.50 -21.50 -0.11
CA ASP A 14 1.23 -20.77 -0.22
C ASP A 14 1.25 -19.40 0.49
N ALA A 15 2.40 -18.93 0.98
CA ALA A 15 2.49 -17.62 1.62
C ALA A 15 2.20 -16.46 0.68
N ILE A 16 1.33 -15.54 1.10
CA ILE A 16 1.32 -14.18 0.56
C ILE A 16 2.45 -13.42 1.25
N ILE A 17 3.39 -12.91 0.47
CA ILE A 17 4.58 -12.23 0.97
C ILE A 17 4.55 -10.81 0.42
N CYS A 18 4.79 -9.85 1.31
CA CYS A 18 4.94 -8.44 0.97
C CYS A 18 6.24 -7.94 1.62
N THR A 19 6.93 -7.01 0.97
CA THR A 19 8.17 -6.42 1.52
C THR A 19 8.23 -4.92 1.22
N GLY A 20 9.13 -4.18 1.87
CA GLY A 20 9.39 -2.78 1.50
C GLY A 20 10.23 -2.59 0.23
N ARG A 21 10.73 -3.66 -0.40
CA ARG A 21 11.66 -3.56 -1.54
C ARG A 21 10.93 -3.65 -2.88
N SER A 22 11.40 -2.88 -3.87
CA SER A 22 10.83 -2.83 -5.22
C SER A 22 11.32 -3.95 -6.14
N ASP A 23 12.37 -4.67 -5.76
CA ASP A 23 12.89 -5.83 -6.51
C ASP A 23 12.13 -7.13 -6.21
N TYR A 24 11.11 -7.10 -5.35
CA TYR A 24 10.21 -8.21 -5.07
C TYR A 24 8.75 -7.81 -5.33
N PRO A 25 7.87 -8.78 -5.66
CA PRO A 25 6.43 -8.54 -5.77
C PRO A 25 5.82 -8.00 -4.47
N ASN A 26 4.64 -7.39 -4.57
CA ASN A 26 3.83 -6.89 -3.45
C ASN A 26 4.60 -5.92 -2.54
N GLN A 27 5.16 -4.87 -3.14
CA GLN A 27 5.86 -3.84 -2.38
C GLN A 27 4.87 -3.07 -1.48
N VAL A 28 5.13 -3.05 -0.18
CA VAL A 28 4.47 -2.16 0.78
C VAL A 28 5.25 -0.86 0.82
N ASN A 29 4.65 0.23 0.35
CA ASN A 29 5.33 1.52 0.26
C ASN A 29 4.42 2.67 0.70
N ASN A 30 4.95 3.54 1.56
CA ASN A 30 4.24 4.71 2.08
C ASN A 30 3.91 5.74 0.99
N VAL A 31 4.60 5.69 -0.16
CA VAL A 31 4.31 6.55 -1.33
C VAL A 31 2.87 6.38 -1.83
N LEU A 32 2.25 5.23 -1.58
CA LEU A 32 0.85 4.96 -1.93
C LEU A 32 -0.15 5.70 -1.03
N CYS A 33 0.27 6.16 0.15
CA CYS A 33 -0.61 6.74 1.16
C CYS A 33 -0.33 8.22 1.39
N PHE A 34 0.93 8.59 1.69
CA PHE A 34 1.25 9.93 2.19
C PHE A 34 0.77 11.06 1.28
N PRO A 35 0.96 11.04 -0.06
CA PRO A 35 0.58 12.18 -0.90
C PRO A 35 -0.93 12.42 -0.87
N PHE A 36 -1.72 11.35 -0.80
CA PHE A 36 -3.16 11.40 -0.99
C PHE A 36 -3.93 11.63 0.30
N ILE A 37 -3.49 11.05 1.43
CA ILE A 37 -4.09 11.34 2.73
C ILE A 37 -3.85 12.80 3.14
N PHE A 38 -2.64 13.34 2.87
CA PHE A 38 -2.35 14.75 3.08
C PHE A 38 -3.10 15.64 2.10
N ARG A 39 -3.23 15.24 0.83
CA ARG A 39 -4.04 15.98 -0.14
C ARG A 39 -5.48 16.16 0.37
N GLY A 40 -6.15 15.06 0.74
CA GLY A 40 -7.51 15.11 1.26
C GLY A 40 -7.63 15.94 2.55
N ALA A 41 -6.66 15.82 3.46
CA ALA A 41 -6.62 16.61 4.69
C ALA A 41 -6.47 18.12 4.43
N LEU A 42 -5.57 18.50 3.52
CA LEU A 42 -5.31 19.90 3.15
C LEU A 42 -6.51 20.51 2.42
N ASP A 43 -7.16 19.76 1.52
CA ASP A 43 -8.31 20.23 0.75
C ASP A 43 -9.48 20.66 1.64
N VAL A 44 -9.65 20.03 2.80
CA VAL A 44 -10.74 20.34 3.75
C VAL A 44 -10.28 21.15 4.96
N GLY A 45 -9.01 21.54 5.02
CA GLY A 45 -8.44 22.26 6.17
C GLY A 45 -8.47 21.45 7.47
N ALA A 46 -8.29 20.13 7.40
CA ALA A 46 -8.27 19.26 8.57
C ALA A 46 -7.12 19.65 9.52
N THR A 47 -7.40 19.67 10.82
CA THR A 47 -6.41 20.03 11.86
C THR A 47 -5.57 18.84 12.32
N ALA A 48 -5.98 17.61 11.98
CA ALA A 48 -5.28 16.38 12.31
C ALA A 48 -5.67 15.26 11.34
N ILE A 49 -4.82 14.22 11.27
CA ILE A 49 -5.17 12.94 10.65
C ILE A 49 -5.67 11.99 11.74
N ASN A 50 -6.97 11.73 11.77
CA ASN A 50 -7.60 10.83 12.75
C ASN A 50 -7.64 9.37 12.26
N GLU A 51 -8.14 8.46 13.10
CA GLU A 51 -8.21 7.02 12.78
C GLU A 51 -9.20 6.74 11.65
N GLU A 52 -10.29 7.50 11.55
CA GLU A 52 -11.28 7.36 10.49
C GLU A 52 -10.69 7.70 9.12
N MET A 53 -9.86 8.75 9.02
CA MET A 53 -9.13 9.10 7.80
C MET A 53 -8.11 8.02 7.43
N LYS A 54 -7.40 7.45 8.40
CA LYS A 54 -6.48 6.33 8.15
C LYS A 54 -7.24 5.11 7.61
N LEU A 55 -8.37 4.76 8.22
CA LEU A 55 -9.19 3.64 7.77
C LEU A 55 -9.74 3.88 6.36
N ALA A 56 -10.19 5.10 6.06
CA ALA A 56 -10.64 5.47 4.72
C ALA A 56 -9.52 5.33 3.68
N ALA A 57 -8.30 5.80 4.00
CA ALA A 57 -7.15 5.65 3.12
C ALA A 57 -6.78 4.17 2.87
N VAL A 58 -6.80 3.33 3.92
CA VAL A 58 -6.55 1.88 3.79
C VAL A 58 -7.57 1.23 2.86
N ARG A 59 -8.86 1.56 3.01
CA ARG A 59 -9.93 1.02 2.15
C ARG A 59 -9.76 1.47 0.70
N ALA A 60 -9.47 2.75 0.46
CA ALA A 60 -9.24 3.27 -0.88
C ALA A 60 -8.04 2.61 -1.58
N ILE A 61 -6.94 2.39 -0.85
CA ILE A 61 -5.76 1.68 -1.40
C ILE A 61 -6.09 0.22 -1.72
N ALA A 62 -6.84 -0.46 -0.85
CA ALA A 62 -7.25 -1.84 -1.09
C ALA A 62 -8.19 -1.97 -2.31
N GLU A 63 -9.13 -1.04 -2.48
CA GLU A 63 -9.99 -0.97 -3.66
C GLU A 63 -9.17 -0.74 -4.94
N LEU A 64 -8.20 0.18 -4.91
CA LEU A 64 -7.31 0.44 -6.04
C LEU A 64 -6.50 -0.81 -6.44
N ALA A 65 -6.04 -1.61 -5.46
CA ALA A 65 -5.31 -2.84 -5.73
C ALA A 65 -6.15 -3.93 -6.43
N HIS A 66 -7.49 -3.84 -6.35
CA HIS A 66 -8.41 -4.73 -7.04
C HIS A 66 -8.91 -4.18 -8.38
N ALA A 67 -8.63 -2.91 -8.68
CA ALA A 67 -9.03 -2.30 -9.95
C ALA A 67 -8.19 -2.85 -11.11
N GLU A 68 -8.78 -2.90 -12.30
CA GLU A 68 -8.03 -3.24 -13.52
C GLU A 68 -6.92 -2.22 -13.75
N GLN A 69 -5.74 -2.72 -14.12
CA GLN A 69 -4.61 -1.87 -14.47
C GLN A 69 -4.93 -1.12 -15.75
N SER A 70 -4.86 0.22 -15.68
CA SER A 70 -4.96 1.08 -16.86
C SER A 70 -3.58 1.26 -17.49
N GLU A 71 -3.44 1.02 -18.79
CA GLU A 71 -2.19 1.25 -19.54
C GLU A 71 -1.85 2.75 -19.69
N VAL A 72 -2.70 3.67 -19.24
CA VAL A 72 -2.56 5.11 -19.49
C VAL A 72 -1.40 5.75 -18.72
N VAL A 73 -0.83 5.07 -17.71
CA VAL A 73 0.38 5.54 -17.02
C VAL A 73 1.24 4.34 -16.60
N ALA A 74 2.31 4.08 -17.36
CA ALA A 74 3.44 3.23 -16.98
C ALA A 74 4.75 3.98 -17.30
#